data_AF-A0A142Y829-F1
#
_entry.id   AF-A0A142Y829-F1
#
_cell.length_a   1.000
_cell.length_b   1.000
_cell.length_c   1.000
_cell.angle_alpha   90.00
_cell.angle_beta   90.00
_cell.angle_gamma   90.00
#
_symmetry.space_group_name_H-M   'P 1'
#
loop_
_entity.id
_entity.type
_entity.pdbx_description
1 polymer ?
#
loop_
_entity_poly.entity_id
_entity_poly.type
_entity_poly.pdbx_seq_one_letter_code
_entity_poly.pdbx_strand_id
1 'polypeptide(L)' 'MKKDDLGLSYSARKALTVHLGEAAGNEIATLIQRMAAQIEELKKSKVSVTQVIPNQSKIDPVLQALENESF' A
#
# COMPACT_ATOMS: atom_id res chain seq x y z
N MET A 1 -15.27 10.68 -7.44
CA MET A 1 -14.35 9.55 -7.16
C MET A 1 -14.40 8.63 -8.37
N LYS A 2 -13.35 8.62 -9.22
CA LYS A 2 -13.34 7.75 -10.40
C LYS A 2 -13.27 6.31 -9.89
N LYS A 3 -14.21 5.46 -10.29
CA LYS A 3 -14.12 4.01 -10.06
C LYS A 3 -12.97 3.56 -10.95
N ASP A 4 -11.80 3.36 -10.36
CA ASP A 4 -10.71 2.72 -11.09
C ASP A 4 -11.19 1.33 -11.46
N ASP A 5 -11.33 1.10 -12.76
CA ASP A 5 -11.81 -0.15 -13.33
C ASP A 5 -10.69 -1.19 -13.15
N LEU A 6 -10.55 -1.69 -11.92
CA LEU A 6 -9.51 -2.63 -11.46
C LEU A 6 -9.60 -4.00 -12.15
N GLY A 7 -10.56 -4.18 -13.06
CA GLY A 7 -10.75 -5.37 -13.86
C GLY A 7 -10.00 -5.29 -15.19
N LEU A 8 -9.73 -6.46 -15.76
CA LEU A 8 -9.20 -6.55 -17.12
C LEU A 8 -10.22 -6.04 -18.14
N SER A 9 -9.72 -5.31 -19.14
CA SER A 9 -10.53 -4.91 -20.30
C SER A 9 -11.10 -6.14 -21.03
N TYR A 10 -12.19 -5.94 -21.77
CA TYR A 10 -12.79 -7.01 -22.56
C TYR A 10 -11.80 -7.64 -23.54
N SER A 11 -10.97 -6.82 -24.19
CA SER A 11 -9.93 -7.29 -25.11
C SER A 11 -8.86 -8.13 -24.40
N ALA A 12 -8.43 -7.74 -23.20
CA ALA A 12 -7.47 -8.50 -22.41
C ALA A 12 -8.05 -9.86 -21.96
N ARG A 13 -9.30 -9.89 -21.47
CA ARG A 13 -9.99 -11.15 -21.13
C ARG A 13 -10.14 -12.08 -22.33
N LYS A 14 -10.53 -11.53 -23.48
CA LYS A 14 -10.63 -12.29 -24.72
C LYS A 14 -9.28 -12.85 -25.16
N ALA A 15 -8.21 -12.06 -25.10
CA ALA A 15 -6.86 -12.51 -25.44
C ALA A 15 -6.42 -13.69 -24.54
N LEU A 16 -6.64 -13.60 -23.22
CA LEU A 16 -6.32 -14.69 -22.30
C LEU A 16 -7.11 -15.96 -22.64
N THR A 17 -8.41 -15.82 -22.88
CA THR A 17 -9.30 -16.96 -23.22
C THR A 17 -8.88 -17.62 -24.53
N VAL A 18 -8.55 -16.83 -25.55
CA VAL A 18 -8.17 -17.33 -26.89
C VAL A 18 -6.80 -18.01 -26.88
N HIS A 19 -5.81 -17.43 -26.18
CA HIS A 19 -4.43 -17.90 -26.26
C HIS A 19 -4.04 -18.91 -25.17
N LEU A 20 -4.69 -18.89 -24.01
CA LEU A 20 -4.40 -19.80 -22.90
C LEU A 20 -5.51 -20.84 -22.68
N GLY A 21 -6.67 -20.65 -23.31
CA GLY A 21 -7.88 -21.43 -23.08
C GLY A 21 -8.77 -20.82 -22.00
N GLU A 22 -10.03 -21.24 -22.00
CA GLU A 22 -11.08 -20.64 -21.16
C GLU A 22 -10.82 -20.80 -19.65
N ALA A 23 -10.45 -22.01 -19.22
CA ALA A 23 -10.16 -22.27 -17.81
C ALA A 23 -8.96 -21.47 -17.29
N ALA A 24 -7.80 -21.59 -17.96
CA ALA A 24 -6.58 -20.89 -17.57
C ALA A 24 -6.72 -19.37 -17.71
N GLY A 25 -7.39 -18.89 -18.76
CA GLY A 25 -7.63 -17.47 -18.97
C GLY A 25 -8.52 -16.86 -17.88
N ASN A 26 -9.53 -17.59 -17.42
CA ASN A 26 -10.41 -17.16 -16.33
C ASN A 26 -9.69 -17.20 -14.96
N GLU A 27 -8.87 -18.21 -14.69
CA GLU A 27 -8.05 -18.28 -13.48
C GLU A 27 -7.08 -17.10 -13.38
N ILE A 28 -6.37 -16.78 -14.47
CA ILE A 28 -5.43 -15.66 -14.51
C ILE A 28 -6.16 -14.33 -14.36
N ALA A 29 -7.31 -14.15 -15.03
CA ALA A 29 -8.11 -12.95 -14.88
C ALA A 29 -8.58 -12.75 -13.42
N THR A 30 -9.01 -13.83 -12.78
CA THR A 30 -9.42 -13.83 -11.37
C THR A 30 -8.25 -13.51 -10.45
N LEU A 31 -7.07 -14.08 -10.69
CA LEU A 31 -5.87 -13.82 -9.91
C LEU A 31 -5.44 -12.34 -10.02
N ILE A 32 -5.40 -11.78 -11.23
CA ILE A 32 -5.03 -10.37 -11.46
C ILE A 32 -6.00 -9.44 -10.73
N GLN A 33 -7.30 -9.74 -10.77
CA GLN A 33 -8.31 -8.93 -10.08
C GLN A 33 -8.13 -8.97 -8.55
N ARG A 34 -7.80 -10.14 -7.97
CA ARG A 34 -7.48 -10.27 -6.54
C ARG A 34 -6.22 -9.49 -6.18
N MET A 35 -5.18 -9.56 -7.00
CA MET A 35 -3.94 -8.81 -6.80
C MET A 35 -4.17 -7.30 -6.86
N ALA A 36 -4.96 -6.82 -7.83
CA ALA A 36 -5.31 -5.42 -7.95
C ALA A 36 -6.03 -4.89 -6.69
N ALA A 37 -6.97 -5.68 -6.14
CA ALA A 37 -7.65 -5.35 -4.90
C ALA A 37 -6.70 -5.29 -3.70
N GLN A 38 -5.80 -6.26 -3.57
CA GLN A 38 -4.77 -6.28 -2.51
C GLN A 38 -3.81 -5.09 -2.62
N ILE A 39 -3.42 -4.69 -3.84
CA ILE A 39 -2.57 -3.53 -4.05
C ILE A 39 -3.28 -2.25 -3.60
N GLU A 40 -4.57 -2.09 -3.87
CA GLU A 40 -5.32 -0.93 -3.38
C GLU A 40 -5.48 -0.92 -1.86
N GLU A 41 -5.68 -2.09 -1.25
CA GLU A 41 -5.70 -2.22 0.20
C GLU A 41 -4.34 -1.85 0.82
N LEU A 42 -3.23 -2.33 0.23
CA LEU A 42 -1.87 -1.96 0.64
C LEU A 42 -1.59 -0.47 0.44
N LYS A 43 -2.07 0.14 -0.64
CA LYS A 43 -1.95 1.60 -0.86
C LYS A 43 -2.65 2.39 0.24
N LYS A 44 -3.81 1.94 0.71
CA LYS A 44 -4.51 2.56 1.85
C LYS A 44 -3.78 2.34 3.16
N SER A 45 -3.28 1.13 3.39
CA SER A 45 -2.58 0.72 4.63
C SER A 45 -1.22 1.39 4.79
N LYS A 46 -0.41 1.50 3.72
CA LYS A 46 0.96 2.03 3.76
C LYS A 46 1.03 3.55 4.06
N VAL A 47 -0.08 4.28 3.93
CA VAL A 47 -0.20 5.70 4.35
C VAL A 47 -0.64 5.84 5.81
N SER A 48 -1.22 4.78 6.41
CA SER A 48 -1.60 4.76 7.82
C SER A 48 -0.45 4.32 8.75
N VAL A 49 0.67 3.83 8.20
CA VAL A 49 1.88 3.58 8.98
C VAL A 49 2.43 4.93 9.42
N THR A 50 2.26 5.19 10.71
CA THR A 50 2.54 6.42 11.46
C THR A 50 3.80 7.14 10.98
N GLN A 51 3.67 8.43 10.69
CA GLN A 51 4.82 9.31 10.54
C GLN A 51 5.59 9.29 11.87
N VAL A 52 6.70 8.56 11.94
CA VAL A 52 7.65 8.69 13.04
C VAL A 52 8.31 10.04 12.84
N ILE A 53 7.71 11.08 13.41
CA ILE A 53 8.40 12.34 13.67
C ILE A 53 9.28 12.03 14.87
N PRO A 54 10.62 11.96 14.74
CA PRO A 54 11.45 12.09 15.92
C PRO A 54 11.12 13.49 16.46
N ASN A 55 10.45 13.56 17.61
CA ASN A 55 10.24 14.81 18.30
C ASN A 55 11.61 15.48 18.45
N GLN A 56 11.91 16.46 17.61
CA GLN A 56 12.88 17.49 17.94
C GLN A 56 12.41 18.07 19.27
N SER A 57 13.30 18.14 20.26
CA SER A 57 13.06 18.71 21.60
C SER A 57 12.26 17.86 22.61
N LYS A 58 12.70 16.63 22.88
CA LYS A 58 12.83 16.27 24.31
C LYS A 58 14.27 16.54 24.68
N ILE A 59 14.52 17.70 25.27
CA ILE A 59 15.79 17.97 25.95
C ILE A 59 15.97 16.82 26.92
N ASP A 60 17.13 16.16 26.84
CA ASP A 60 17.45 15.05 27.73
C ASP A 60 17.31 15.55 29.17
N PRO A 61 16.49 14.92 30.03
CA PRO A 61 16.33 15.35 31.41
C PRO A 61 17.67 15.37 32.17
N VAL A 62 18.67 14.61 31.71
CA VAL A 62 20.04 14.68 32.24
C VAL A 62 20.71 15.99 31.86
N LEU A 63 20.59 16.45 30.61
CA LEU A 63 21.13 17.75 30.18
C LEU A 63 20.46 18.91 30.91
N GLN A 64 19.15 18.82 31.14
CA GLN A 64 18.40 19.85 31.88
C GLN A 64 18.76 19.88 33.38
N ALA A 65 19.09 18.73 33.98
CA ALA A 65 19.56 18.69 35.36
C ALA A 65 20.95 19.33 35.52
N LEU A 66 21.86 19.09 34.56
CA LEU A 66 23.21 19.67 34.58
C LEU A 66 23.23 21.20 34.40
N GLU A 67 22.28 21.76 33.63
CA GLU A 67 22.12 23.22 33.51
C GLU A 67 21.59 23.85 34.81
N ASN A 68 20.71 23.16 35.54
CA ASN A 68 20.11 23.69 36.77
C ASN A 68 21.05 23.64 37.99
N GLU A 69 22.09 22.80 37.97
CA GLU A 69 23.11 22.71 39.03
C GLU A 69 24.30 23.67 38.82
N SER A 70 24.29 24.45 37.75
CA SER A 70 25.29 25.52 37.52
C SER A 70 24.81 26.86 38.10
N PHE A 71 24.81 26.98 39.43
CA PHE A 71 24.76 28.27 40.15
C PHE A 71 25.70 28.25 41.37
#